data_AF-A0A839GRW5-F1
#
_entry.id   AF-A0A839GRW5-F1
#
_cell.length_a   1.000
_cell.length_b   1.000
_cell.length_c   1.000
_cell.angle_alpha   90.00
_cell.angle_beta   90.00
_cell.angle_gamma   90.00
#
_symmetry.space_group_name_H-M   'P 1'
#
loop_
_entity.id
_entity.type
_entity.pdbx_description
1 polymer ?
#
loop_
_entity_poly.entity_id
_entity_poly.type
_entity_poly.pdbx_seq_one_letter_code
_entity_poly.pdbx_strand_id
1 'polypeptide(L)'
;MQLPYGAQMPQIRQAYRQLVLQYHPDRNRQPGAYEVFLQVQAAYEYLQKYHTVGVAAPAFPPAPQTAATKAERDWEKYRHLYEPPADPREFAAWAEVARERVRRQKEKDHAAYVQRTLEMKKQWWYGIALASSYALLLAGSLTGIVIAIIPFLFLLSDHPKRVFLAVILVPVGWRIVNIMQNFRQDIRRHFGEDLPEE
;
A
#
# COMPACT_ATOMS: atom_id res chain seq x y z
N MET A 1 -44.04 37.25 -6.04
CA MET A 1 -43.27 36.55 -7.10
C MET A 1 -44.15 35.44 -7.67
N GLN A 2 -44.41 35.41 -8.97
CA GLN A 2 -45.15 34.31 -9.61
C GLN A 2 -44.16 33.23 -10.04
N LEU A 3 -43.91 32.25 -9.17
CA LEU A 3 -43.03 31.12 -9.45
C LEU A 3 -43.79 29.81 -9.19
N PRO A 4 -43.55 28.74 -9.97
CA PRO A 4 -44.11 27.44 -9.68
C PRO A 4 -43.59 26.92 -8.34
N TYR A 5 -44.41 26.16 -7.61
CA TYR A 5 -43.99 25.48 -6.38
C TYR A 5 -42.80 24.56 -6.69
N GLY A 6 -41.71 24.68 -5.93
CA GLY A 6 -40.47 23.90 -6.15
C GLY A 6 -39.49 24.49 -7.17
N ALA A 7 -39.65 25.76 -7.57
CA ALA A 7 -38.69 26.45 -8.44
C ALA A 7 -37.26 26.37 -7.89
N GLN A 8 -36.29 26.05 -8.75
CA GLN A 8 -34.89 25.93 -8.33
C GLN A 8 -34.24 27.30 -8.12
N MET A 9 -33.21 27.36 -7.27
CA MET A 9 -32.52 28.61 -6.93
C MET A 9 -32.03 29.45 -8.13
N PRO A 10 -31.59 28.89 -9.27
CA PRO A 10 -31.30 29.67 -10.48
C PRO A 10 -32.51 30.44 -11.03
N GLN A 11 -33.71 29.82 -11.00
CA GLN A 11 -34.96 30.43 -11.48
C GLN A 11 -35.45 31.51 -10.53
N ILE A 12 -35.34 31.29 -9.21
CA ILE A 12 -35.66 32.28 -8.17
C ILE A 12 -34.79 33.54 -8.35
N ARG A 13 -33.47 33.36 -8.56
CA ARG A 13 -32.54 34.47 -8.81
C ARG A 13 -32.81 35.21 -10.12
N GLN A 14 -33.32 34.53 -11.14
CA GLN A 14 -33.69 35.18 -12.40
C GLN A 14 -34.94 36.04 -12.25
N ALA A 15 -36.00 35.52 -11.63
CA ALA A 15 -37.23 36.25 -11.38
C ALA A 15 -37.01 37.45 -10.44
N TYR A 16 -36.19 37.29 -9.41
CA TYR A 16 -35.80 38.39 -8.52
C TYR A 16 -35.14 39.54 -9.29
N ARG A 17 -34.15 39.24 -10.14
CA ARG A 17 -33.47 40.26 -10.96
C ARG A 17 -34.42 41.02 -11.88
N GLN A 18 -35.38 40.32 -12.50
CA GLN A 18 -36.38 40.95 -13.36
C GLN A 18 -37.29 41.91 -12.60
N LEU A 19 -37.78 41.50 -11.42
CA LEU A 19 -38.65 42.32 -10.58
C LEU A 19 -37.91 43.52 -9.97
N VAL A 20 -36.66 43.34 -9.56
CA VAL A 20 -35.81 44.43 -9.06
C VAL A 20 -35.57 45.47 -10.15
N LEU A 21 -35.31 45.06 -11.39
CA LEU A 21 -35.14 46.00 -12.51
C LEU A 21 -36.42 46.78 -12.84
N GLN A 22 -37.59 46.17 -12.64
CA GLN A 22 -38.90 46.77 -12.92
C GLN A 22 -39.36 47.75 -11.83
N TYR A 23 -39.06 47.45 -10.56
CA TYR A 23 -39.51 48.22 -9.39
C TYR A 23 -38.37 48.92 -8.65
N HIS A 24 -37.20 49.06 -9.28
CA HIS A 24 -36.06 49.74 -8.66
C HIS A 24 -36.45 51.18 -8.29
N PRO A 25 -36.18 51.64 -7.05
CA PRO A 25 -36.60 52.97 -6.58
C PRO A 25 -36.00 54.13 -7.40
N ASP A 26 -34.85 53.89 -8.04
CA ASP A 26 -34.20 54.85 -8.94
C ASP A 26 -34.87 54.94 -10.33
N ARG A 27 -35.49 53.85 -10.80
CA ARG A 27 -36.06 53.75 -12.17
C ARG A 27 -37.57 53.91 -12.21
N ASN A 28 -38.28 53.57 -11.13
CA ASN A 28 -39.73 53.60 -11.05
C ASN A 28 -40.20 54.48 -9.89
N ARG A 29 -40.79 55.64 -10.23
CA ARG A 29 -41.33 56.63 -9.28
C ARG A 29 -42.85 56.52 -9.08
N GLN A 30 -43.46 55.42 -9.52
CA GLN A 30 -44.89 55.21 -9.31
C GLN A 30 -45.21 55.07 -7.80
N PRO A 31 -46.33 55.65 -7.33
CA PRO A 31 -46.77 55.46 -5.95
C PRO A 31 -47.02 53.97 -5.70
N GLY A 32 -46.35 53.39 -4.71
CA GLY A 32 -46.42 51.97 -4.36
C GLY A 32 -45.29 51.08 -4.92
N ALA A 33 -44.46 51.56 -5.85
CA ALA A 33 -43.34 50.77 -6.40
C ALA A 33 -42.30 50.38 -5.33
N TYR A 34 -42.09 51.26 -4.35
CA TYR A 34 -41.20 51.02 -3.21
C TYR A 34 -41.70 49.88 -2.30
N GLU A 35 -43.00 49.82 -2.04
CA GLU A 35 -43.61 48.76 -1.22
C GLU A 35 -43.50 47.40 -1.90
N VAL A 36 -43.73 47.37 -3.23
CA VAL A 36 -43.56 46.16 -4.04
C VAL A 36 -42.11 45.70 -4.04
N PHE A 37 -41.15 46.63 -4.12
CA PHE A 37 -39.72 46.31 -4.04
C PHE A 37 -39.35 45.64 -2.70
N LEU A 38 -39.82 46.20 -1.58
CA LEU A 38 -39.60 45.61 -0.24
C LEU A 38 -40.20 44.21 -0.11
N GLN A 39 -41.41 44.00 -0.63
CA GLN A 39 -42.05 42.68 -0.62
C GLN A 39 -41.28 41.65 -1.47
N VAL A 40 -40.75 42.07 -2.62
CA VAL A 40 -39.92 41.23 -3.49
C VAL A 40 -38.61 40.84 -2.79
N GLN A 41 -37.99 41.78 -2.07
CA GLN A 41 -36.78 41.50 -1.29
C GLN A 41 -37.04 40.52 -0.15
N ALA A 42 -38.09 40.75 0.65
CA ALA A 42 -38.45 39.86 1.75
C ALA A 42 -38.79 38.43 1.27
N ALA A 43 -39.50 38.31 0.15
CA ALA A 43 -39.79 37.02 -0.47
C ALA A 43 -38.52 36.29 -0.93
N TYR A 44 -37.55 37.01 -1.51
CA TYR A 44 -36.28 36.43 -1.94
C TYR A 44 -35.46 35.92 -0.75
N GLU A 45 -35.34 36.71 0.32
CA GLU A 45 -34.63 36.33 1.55
C GLU A 45 -35.24 35.10 2.20
N TYR A 46 -36.57 35.02 2.26
CA TYR A 46 -37.28 33.84 2.76
C TYR A 46 -36.98 32.61 1.90
N LEU A 47 -37.12 32.71 0.58
CA LEU A 47 -36.87 31.59 -0.34
C LEU A 47 -35.40 31.14 -0.31
N GLN A 48 -34.45 32.06 -0.16
CA GLN A 48 -33.04 31.74 -0.02
C GLN A 48 -32.76 30.97 1.28
N LYS A 49 -33.38 31.36 2.40
CA LYS A 49 -33.19 30.72 3.70
C LYS A 49 -33.80 29.31 3.77
N TYR A 50 -34.93 29.09 3.11
CA TYR A 50 -35.70 27.84 3.24
C TYR A 50 -35.62 26.89 2.02
N HIS A 51 -34.87 27.25 0.97
CA HIS A 51 -34.69 26.43 -0.23
C HIS A 51 -34.10 25.04 0.04
N THR A 52 -33.28 24.87 1.08
CA THR A 52 -32.67 23.58 1.43
C THR A 52 -33.62 22.64 2.17
N VAL A 53 -34.76 23.15 2.67
CA VAL A 53 -35.70 22.38 3.49
C VAL A 53 -36.75 21.67 2.62
N GLY A 54 -37.02 22.17 1.41
CA GLY A 54 -38.09 21.67 0.52
C GLY A 54 -37.71 20.57 -0.46
N VAL A 55 -36.46 20.08 -0.49
CA VAL A 55 -36.00 18.98 -1.36
C VAL A 55 -35.68 17.71 -0.57
N ALA A 56 -36.23 17.59 0.64
CA ALA A 56 -36.30 16.29 1.31
C ALA A 56 -37.39 15.45 0.63
N ALA A 57 -37.04 14.84 -0.51
CA ALA A 57 -37.68 13.60 -0.93
C ALA A 57 -37.74 12.64 0.28
N PRO A 58 -38.74 11.75 0.40
CA PRO A 58 -38.70 10.72 1.44
C PRO A 58 -37.32 10.09 1.38
N ALA A 59 -36.60 10.20 2.49
CA ALA A 59 -35.29 9.61 2.62
C ALA A 59 -35.48 8.10 2.46
N PHE A 60 -35.45 7.61 1.23
CA PHE A 60 -34.66 6.42 0.99
C PHE A 60 -33.34 6.73 1.69
N PRO A 61 -32.97 6.00 2.76
CA PRO A 61 -31.62 6.15 3.29
C PRO A 61 -30.72 6.09 2.05
N PRO A 62 -29.86 7.09 1.82
CA PRO A 62 -28.94 7.01 0.69
C PRO A 62 -28.33 5.62 0.82
N ALA A 63 -28.57 4.75 -0.19
CA ALA A 63 -28.11 3.36 -0.15
C ALA A 63 -26.72 3.41 0.43
N PRO A 64 -26.48 2.78 1.61
CA PRO A 64 -25.46 3.20 2.56
C PRO A 64 -24.26 3.61 1.75
N GLN A 65 -24.05 4.93 1.62
CA GLN A 65 -22.80 5.42 1.06
C GLN A 65 -21.83 4.77 2.01
N THR A 66 -21.17 3.70 1.56
CA THR A 66 -20.29 2.87 2.36
C THR A 66 -19.41 3.90 3.00
N ALA A 67 -19.67 4.19 4.28
CA ALA A 67 -19.06 5.31 4.95
C ALA A 67 -17.67 4.79 5.20
N ALA A 68 -16.85 4.88 4.15
CA ALA A 68 -15.61 4.14 4.01
C ALA A 68 -14.91 4.42 5.32
N THR A 69 -14.68 3.36 6.07
CA THR A 69 -14.13 3.47 7.41
C THR A 69 -12.91 4.38 7.32
N LYS A 70 -12.57 5.10 8.40
CA LYS A 70 -11.41 6.00 8.36
C LYS A 70 -10.18 5.31 7.73
N ALA A 71 -9.99 4.03 8.03
CA ALA A 71 -8.96 3.17 7.42
C ALA A 71 -9.10 2.97 5.89
N GLU A 72 -10.30 2.78 5.35
CA GLU A 72 -10.52 2.67 3.89
C GLU A 72 -10.22 3.98 3.17
N ARG A 73 -10.62 5.12 3.74
CA ARG A 73 -10.29 6.45 3.19
C ARG A 73 -8.79 6.74 3.24
N ASP A 74 -8.15 6.44 4.36
CA ASP A 74 -6.70 6.59 4.52
C ASP A 74 -5.95 5.67 3.54
N TRP A 75 -6.43 4.43 3.35
CA TRP A 75 -5.91 3.50 2.36
C TRP A 75 -6.00 4.05 0.94
N GLU A 76 -7.15 4.56 0.50
CA GLU A 76 -7.30 5.16 -0.83
C GLU A 76 -6.36 6.35 -1.03
N LYS A 77 -6.28 7.26 -0.05
CA LYS A 77 -5.41 8.44 -0.11
C LYS A 77 -3.93 8.06 -0.20
N TYR A 78 -3.49 7.12 0.65
CA TYR A 78 -2.07 6.85 0.79
C TYR A 78 -1.57 5.65 -0.01
N ARG A 79 -2.39 4.77 -0.61
CA ARG A 79 -1.86 3.54 -1.25
C ARG A 79 -0.80 3.80 -2.33
N HIS A 80 -0.85 4.94 -3.01
CA HIS A 80 0.11 5.34 -4.05
C HIS A 80 1.12 6.41 -3.59
N LEU A 81 1.00 6.93 -2.36
CA LEU A 81 1.89 7.93 -1.82
C LEU A 81 3.06 7.26 -1.06
N TYR A 82 4.24 7.29 -1.68
CA TYR A 82 5.47 6.75 -1.10
C TYR A 82 6.20 7.77 -0.23
N GLU A 83 6.03 9.06 -0.51
CA GLU A 83 6.66 10.13 0.26
C GLU A 83 5.90 10.36 1.58
N PRO A 84 6.61 10.45 2.73
CA PRO A 84 5.97 10.69 4.01
C PRO A 84 5.43 12.13 4.10
N PRO A 85 4.17 12.32 4.54
CA PRO A 85 3.59 13.66 4.76
C PRO A 85 4.32 14.43 5.87
N ALA A 86 4.39 15.76 5.73
CA ALA A 86 5.03 16.65 6.70
C ALA A 86 4.20 16.91 7.97
N ASP A 87 2.86 16.79 7.90
CA ASP A 87 1.98 16.93 9.07
C ASP A 87 2.07 15.68 9.97
N PRO A 88 2.38 15.82 11.28
CA PRO A 88 2.44 14.71 12.22
C PRO A 88 1.19 13.81 12.26
N ARG A 89 -0.02 14.39 12.08
CA ARG A 89 -1.27 13.60 12.12
C ARG A 89 -1.47 12.77 10.85
N GLU A 90 -1.11 13.33 9.70
CA GLU A 90 -1.15 12.62 8.42
C GLU A 90 -0.06 11.55 8.32
N PHE A 91 1.10 11.80 8.92
CA PHE A 91 2.20 10.85 8.99
C PHE A 91 1.78 9.53 9.65
N ALA A 92 1.03 9.58 10.76
CA ALA A 92 0.57 8.36 11.45
C ALA A 92 -0.33 7.49 10.56
N ALA A 93 -1.29 8.10 9.87
CA ALA A 93 -2.19 7.42 8.94
C ALA A 93 -1.43 6.86 7.71
N TRP A 94 -0.50 7.64 7.15
CA TRP A 94 0.38 7.18 6.09
C TRP A 94 1.24 5.99 6.53
N ALA A 95 1.79 6.01 7.75
CA ALA A 95 2.63 4.94 8.28
C ALA A 95 1.85 3.63 8.47
N GLU A 96 0.58 3.70 8.87
CA GLU A 96 -0.32 2.54 8.93
C GLU A 96 -0.54 1.93 7.55
N VAL A 97 -0.87 2.77 6.56
CA VAL A 97 -1.04 2.31 5.18
C VAL A 97 0.27 1.75 4.61
N ALA A 98 1.41 2.36 4.93
CA ALA A 98 2.72 1.87 4.52
C ALA A 98 3.00 0.47 5.07
N ARG A 99 2.73 0.22 6.36
CA ARG A 99 2.83 -1.12 6.96
C ARG A 99 1.90 -2.12 6.28
N GLU A 100 0.67 -1.70 5.99
CA GLU A 100 -0.32 -2.54 5.33
C GLU A 100 0.07 -2.89 3.89
N ARG A 101 0.68 -1.96 3.14
CA ARG A 101 1.26 -2.23 1.82
C ARG A 101 2.34 -3.29 1.91
N VAL A 102 3.28 -3.16 2.85
CA VAL A 102 4.35 -4.15 3.04
C VAL A 102 3.78 -5.52 3.39
N ARG A 103 2.74 -5.59 4.24
CA ARG A 103 2.06 -6.84 4.59
C ARG A 103 1.43 -7.50 3.36
N ARG A 104 0.58 -6.77 2.63
CA ARG A 104 -0.07 -7.28 1.40
C ARG A 104 0.92 -7.65 0.31
N GLN A 105 2.00 -6.88 0.19
CA GLN A 105 3.06 -7.18 -0.77
C GLN A 105 3.77 -8.48 -0.39
N LYS A 106 4.14 -8.67 0.88
CA LYS A 106 4.73 -9.93 1.36
C LYS A 106 3.83 -11.13 1.12
N GLU A 107 2.52 -11.00 1.35
CA GLU A 107 1.54 -12.07 1.09
C GLU A 107 1.50 -12.42 -0.41
N LYS A 108 1.42 -11.42 -1.29
CA LYS A 108 1.44 -11.62 -2.75
C LYS A 108 2.76 -12.24 -3.23
N ASP A 109 3.88 -11.74 -2.74
CA ASP A 109 5.21 -12.23 -3.10
C ASP A 109 5.40 -13.67 -2.61
N HIS A 110 4.91 -14.00 -1.41
CA HIS A 110 4.93 -15.35 -0.86
C HIS A 110 4.06 -16.31 -1.70
N ALA A 111 2.83 -15.90 -2.05
CA ALA A 111 1.97 -16.69 -2.93
C ALA A 111 2.62 -16.91 -4.32
N ALA A 112 3.21 -15.87 -4.91
CA ALA A 112 3.93 -15.98 -6.17
C ALA A 112 5.20 -16.84 -6.07
N TYR A 113 5.87 -16.83 -4.92
CA TYR A 113 6.99 -17.72 -4.63
C TYR A 113 6.54 -19.19 -4.58
N VAL A 114 5.47 -19.50 -3.85
CA VAL A 114 4.89 -20.85 -3.78
C VAL A 114 4.53 -21.36 -5.17
N GLN A 115 3.80 -20.58 -5.96
CA GLN A 115 3.41 -20.99 -7.32
C GLN A 115 4.62 -21.30 -8.21
N ARG A 116 5.64 -20.41 -8.23
CA ARG A 116 6.87 -20.64 -8.99
C ARG A 116 7.61 -21.90 -8.56
N THR A 117 7.68 -22.18 -7.25
CA THR A 117 8.34 -23.41 -6.76
C THR A 117 7.58 -24.68 -7.18
N LEU A 118 6.25 -24.68 -7.13
CA LEU A 118 5.43 -25.81 -7.58
C LEU A 118 5.56 -26.05 -9.08
N GLU A 119 5.61 -24.99 -9.89
CA GLU A 119 5.87 -25.09 -11.33
C GLU A 119 7.27 -25.64 -11.62
N MET A 120 8.27 -25.23 -10.84
CA MET A 120 9.64 -25.71 -10.95
C MET A 120 9.75 -27.20 -10.59
N LYS A 121 9.07 -27.66 -9.53
CA LYS A 121 9.05 -29.07 -9.10
C LYS A 121 8.48 -30.02 -10.17
N LYS A 122 7.63 -29.52 -11.07
CA LYS A 122 7.09 -30.30 -12.20
C LYS A 122 8.10 -30.52 -13.33
N GLN A 123 9.18 -29.74 -13.39
CA GLN A 123 10.16 -29.82 -14.46
C GLN A 123 11.04 -31.06 -14.31
N TRP A 124 11.32 -31.76 -15.42
CA TRP A 124 12.14 -32.98 -15.42
C TRP A 124 13.58 -32.75 -14.90
N TRP A 125 14.12 -31.55 -15.09
CA TRP A 125 15.47 -31.19 -14.65
C TRP A 125 15.56 -30.93 -13.14
N TYR A 126 14.43 -30.74 -12.44
CA TYR A 126 14.38 -30.43 -11.01
C TYR A 126 15.19 -31.44 -10.19
N GLY A 127 14.93 -32.74 -10.38
CA GLY A 127 15.62 -33.80 -9.64
C GLY A 127 17.13 -33.81 -9.90
N ILE A 128 17.54 -33.54 -11.13
CA ILE A 128 18.96 -33.46 -11.51
C ILE A 128 19.62 -32.24 -10.87
N ALA A 129 18.97 -31.08 -10.91
CA ALA A 129 19.49 -29.84 -10.32
C ALA A 129 19.56 -29.92 -8.78
N LEU A 130 18.57 -30.55 -8.14
CA LEU A 130 18.58 -30.79 -6.71
C LEU A 130 19.74 -31.72 -6.31
N ALA A 131 19.86 -32.85 -7.00
CA ALA A 131 20.93 -33.82 -6.74
C ALA A 131 22.33 -33.22 -6.98
N SER A 132 22.52 -32.47 -8.07
CA SER A 132 23.80 -31.83 -8.37
C SER A 132 24.17 -30.74 -7.37
N SER A 133 23.19 -29.96 -6.90
CA SER A 133 23.39 -28.93 -5.88
C SER A 133 23.84 -29.55 -4.55
N TYR A 134 23.18 -30.64 -4.12
CA TYR A 134 23.58 -31.37 -2.92
C TYR A 134 24.92 -32.10 -3.07
N ALA A 135 25.23 -32.60 -4.27
CA ALA A 135 26.55 -33.19 -4.56
C ALA A 135 27.68 -32.13 -4.45
N LEU A 136 27.47 -30.93 -4.98
CA LEU A 136 28.40 -29.81 -4.85
C LEU A 136 28.57 -29.38 -3.39
N LEU A 137 27.46 -29.30 -2.65
CA LEU A 137 27.48 -29.00 -1.22
C LEU A 137 28.31 -30.02 -0.44
N LEU A 138 28.13 -31.32 -0.71
CA LEU A 138 28.88 -32.39 -0.05
C LEU A 138 30.36 -32.32 -0.40
N ALA A 139 30.71 -32.18 -1.69
CA ALA A 139 32.09 -32.07 -2.14
C ALA A 139 32.80 -30.83 -1.54
N GLY A 140 32.15 -29.67 -1.54
CA GLY A 140 32.70 -28.44 -0.96
C GLY A 140 32.84 -28.52 0.56
N SER A 141 31.87 -29.15 1.25
CA SER A 141 31.93 -29.35 2.70
C SER A 141 33.07 -30.28 3.09
N LEU A 142 33.24 -31.40 2.38
CA LEU A 142 34.36 -32.32 2.57
C LEU A 142 35.70 -31.61 2.33
N THR A 143 35.80 -30.83 1.26
CA THR A 143 37.01 -30.05 0.95
C THR A 143 37.35 -29.08 2.08
N GLY A 144 36.37 -28.31 2.57
CA GLY A 144 36.57 -27.39 3.69
C GLY A 144 36.99 -28.09 4.99
N ILE A 145 36.38 -29.23 5.30
CA ILE A 145 36.72 -30.07 6.47
C ILE A 145 38.15 -30.60 6.35
N VAL A 146 38.51 -31.17 5.19
CA VAL A 146 39.87 -31.68 4.94
C VAL A 146 40.91 -30.58 5.11
N ILE A 147 40.69 -29.40 4.52
CA ILE A 147 41.58 -28.23 4.66
C ILE A 147 41.71 -27.81 6.13
N ALA A 148 40.63 -27.85 6.91
CA ALA A 148 40.65 -27.50 8.33
C ALA A 148 41.39 -28.55 9.20
N ILE A 149 41.33 -29.84 8.83
CA ILE A 149 41.91 -30.95 9.60
C ILE A 149 43.38 -31.22 9.23
N ILE A 150 43.80 -31.00 7.97
CA ILE A 150 45.18 -31.20 7.50
C ILE A 150 46.24 -30.59 8.45
N PRO A 151 46.08 -29.34 8.94
CA PRO A 151 46.94 -28.74 9.94
C PRO A 151 47.13 -29.56 11.22
N PHE A 152 46.07 -30.18 11.71
CA PHE A 152 46.07 -30.99 12.93
C PHE A 152 46.82 -32.31 12.72
N LEU A 153 46.70 -32.90 11.52
CA LEU A 153 47.48 -34.07 11.13
C LEU A 153 48.99 -33.75 11.03
N PHE A 154 49.35 -32.54 10.61
CA PHE A 154 50.75 -32.10 10.59
C PHE A 154 51.33 -31.84 11.96
N LEU A 155 50.52 -31.45 12.95
CA LEU A 155 50.96 -31.30 14.35
C LEU A 155 51.37 -32.64 14.99
N LEU A 156 50.85 -33.77 14.48
CA LEU A 156 51.29 -35.12 14.86
C LEU A 156 52.60 -35.54 14.17
N SER A 157 53.07 -34.78 13.18
CA SER A 157 54.33 -35.02 12.46
C SER A 157 55.42 -34.06 12.95
N ASP A 158 56.65 -34.54 13.14
CA ASP A 158 57.76 -33.77 13.73
C ASP A 158 58.41 -32.76 12.75
N HIS A 159 57.59 -31.85 12.21
CA HIS A 159 58.01 -30.88 11.19
C HIS A 159 57.56 -29.45 11.55
N PRO A 160 58.37 -28.69 12.29
CA PRO A 160 57.99 -27.39 12.86
C PRO A 160 57.65 -26.32 11.81
N LYS A 161 58.22 -26.43 10.60
CA LYS A 161 57.95 -25.50 9.48
C LYS A 161 56.51 -25.55 8.96
N ARG A 162 55.76 -26.64 9.22
CA ARG A 162 54.36 -26.81 8.77
C ARG A 162 53.34 -26.16 9.70
N VAL A 163 53.74 -25.78 10.91
CA VAL A 163 52.87 -25.10 11.89
C VAL A 163 52.44 -23.71 11.40
N PHE A 164 53.29 -22.99 10.64
CA PHE A 164 52.90 -21.72 10.04
C PHE A 164 51.80 -21.88 8.97
N LEU A 165 51.79 -23.01 8.25
CA LEU A 165 50.76 -23.32 7.26
C LEU A 165 49.40 -23.58 7.94
N ALA A 166 49.41 -24.11 9.16
CA ALA A 166 48.22 -24.35 9.97
C ALA A 166 47.43 -23.07 10.25
N VAL A 167 48.14 -21.99 10.59
CA VAL A 167 47.53 -20.68 10.91
C VAL A 167 46.75 -20.10 9.73
N ILE A 168 47.15 -20.42 8.49
CA ILE A 168 46.50 -19.96 7.27
C ILE A 168 45.37 -20.92 6.84
N LEU A 169 45.61 -22.23 6.89
CA LEU A 169 44.67 -23.25 6.39
C LEU A 169 43.41 -23.38 7.26
N VAL A 170 43.54 -23.33 8.59
CA VAL A 170 42.40 -23.48 9.51
C VAL A 170 41.28 -22.44 9.26
N PRO A 171 41.57 -21.11 9.24
CA PRO A 171 40.52 -20.12 8.97
C PRO A 171 39.97 -20.21 7.54
N VAL A 172 40.77 -20.63 6.57
CA VAL A 172 40.30 -20.85 5.19
C VAL A 172 39.33 -22.03 5.13
N GLY A 173 39.69 -23.18 5.72
CA GLY A 173 38.81 -24.34 5.81
C GLY A 173 37.50 -24.03 6.52
N TRP A 174 37.58 -23.33 7.66
CA TRP A 174 36.40 -22.86 8.40
C TRP A 174 35.51 -21.94 7.56
N ARG A 175 36.09 -21.00 6.83
CA ARG A 175 35.35 -20.10 5.94
C ARG A 175 34.64 -20.86 4.81
N ILE A 176 35.29 -21.87 4.22
CA ILE A 176 34.68 -22.73 3.20
C ILE A 176 33.47 -23.47 3.78
N VAL A 177 33.62 -24.08 4.96
CA VAL A 177 32.49 -24.77 5.63
C VAL A 177 31.34 -23.80 5.89
N ASN A 178 31.62 -22.57 6.33
CA ASN A 178 30.57 -21.56 6.55
C ASN A 178 29.87 -21.15 5.24
N ILE A 179 30.62 -20.99 4.14
CA ILE A 179 30.05 -20.75 2.81
C ILE A 179 29.13 -21.91 2.40
N MET A 180 29.54 -23.15 2.65
CA MET A 180 28.72 -24.33 2.35
C MET A 180 27.44 -24.38 3.21
N GLN A 181 27.50 -23.97 4.48
CA GLN A 181 26.30 -23.87 5.32
C GLN A 181 25.30 -22.85 4.78
N ASN A 182 25.77 -21.70 4.31
CA ASN A 182 24.91 -20.71 3.64
C ASN A 182 24.35 -21.26 2.33
N PHE A 183 25.18 -21.91 1.52
CA PHE A 183 24.74 -22.54 0.27
C PHE A 183 23.66 -23.59 0.51
N ARG A 184 23.72 -24.36 1.60
CA ARG A 184 22.66 -25.29 2.01
C ARG A 184 21.33 -24.57 2.27
N GLN A 185 21.36 -23.40 2.92
CA GLN A 185 20.15 -22.59 3.14
C GLN A 185 19.60 -22.06 1.81
N ASP A 186 20.47 -21.68 0.89
CA ASP A 186 20.07 -21.21 -0.44
C ASP A 186 19.46 -22.34 -1.27
N ILE A 187 20.02 -23.56 -1.25
CA ILE A 187 19.40 -24.75 -1.86
C ILE A 187 17.99 -24.94 -1.31
N ARG A 188 17.84 -24.95 0.02
CA ARG A 188 16.52 -25.13 0.66
C ARG A 188 15.49 -24.11 0.18
N ARG A 189 15.85 -22.83 0.17
CA ARG A 189 14.97 -21.74 -0.28
C ARG A 189 14.71 -21.78 -1.78
N HIS A 190 15.72 -22.10 -2.58
CA HIS A 190 15.57 -22.10 -4.04
C HIS A 190 14.67 -23.24 -4.51
N PHE A 191 14.82 -24.43 -3.90
CA PHE A 191 14.02 -25.61 -4.22
C PHE A 191 12.71 -25.70 -3.43
N GLY A 192 12.42 -24.74 -2.53
CA GLY A 192 11.18 -24.68 -1.76
C GLY A 192 11.03 -25.86 -0.81
N GLU A 193 12.12 -26.26 -0.16
CA GLU A 193 12.13 -27.23 0.95
C GLU A 193 11.76 -26.56 2.29
N ASP A 194 11.74 -25.23 2.35
CA ASP A 194 11.29 -24.44 3.50
C ASP A 194 9.77 -24.24 3.54
N LEU A 195 9.07 -24.65 2.47
CA LEU A 195 7.61 -24.66 2.43
C LEU A 195 7.07 -25.88 3.21
N PRO A 196 6.00 -25.73 4.00
CA PRO A 196 5.36 -26.87 4.64
C PRO A 196 4.88 -27.87 3.57
N GLU A 197 5.16 -29.16 3.78
CA GLU A 197 4.60 -30.19 2.91
C GLU A 197 3.10 -30.31 3.21
N GLU A 198 2.25 -29.94 2.24
CA GLU A 198 0.79 -30.13 2.31
C GLU A 198 0.39 -31.57 1.97
#